data_AF-A0A7Z7IY59-F1
#
_entry.id   AF-A0A7Z7IY59-F1
#
_cell.length_a   1.000
_cell.length_b   1.000
_cell.length_c   1.000
_cell.angle_alpha   90.00
_cell.angle_beta   90.00
_cell.angle_gamma   90.00
#
_symmetry.space_group_name_H-M   'P 1'
#
loop_
_entity.id
_entity.type
_entity.pdbx_description
1 polymer ?
#
loop_
_entity_poly.entity_id
_entity_poly.type
_entity_poly.pdbx_seq_one_letter_code
_entity_poly.pdbx_strand_id
1 'polypeptide(L)'
;MTVTPAGTIDPHFWVELACGAVCDYRARMWLGNIPAVPHGVFLPDDTCQYSMRGQIDGTLQPAVFHALTGMELASYPAYVPGHPMEP
;
A
#
# COMPACT_ATOMS: atom_id res chain seq x y z
N MET A 1 3.68 -16.33 -20.72
CA MET A 1 4.69 -16.29 -19.65
C MET A 1 4.08 -16.98 -18.44
N THR A 2 4.68 -18.06 -17.93
CA THR A 2 4.21 -18.77 -16.74
C THR A 2 4.76 -18.06 -15.51
N VAL A 3 3.89 -17.41 -14.74
CA VAL A 3 4.25 -16.77 -13.45
C VAL A 3 4.09 -17.83 -12.35
N THR A 4 5.15 -18.10 -11.59
CA THR A 4 5.06 -18.95 -10.39
C THR A 4 4.57 -18.07 -9.23
N PRO A 5 3.41 -18.37 -8.61
CA PRO A 5 2.88 -17.55 -7.53
C PRO A 5 3.75 -17.66 -6.27
N ALA A 6 4.01 -16.54 -5.61
CA ALA A 6 4.68 -16.51 -4.30
C ALA A 6 3.80 -17.09 -3.18
N GLY A 7 2.47 -16.99 -3.32
CA GLY A 7 1.48 -17.51 -2.38
C GLY A 7 0.17 -16.71 -2.42
N THR A 8 -0.76 -17.05 -1.53
CA THR A 8 -2.02 -16.34 -1.31
C THR A 8 -2.11 -15.91 0.16
N ILE A 9 -2.51 -14.67 0.44
CA ILE A 9 -2.65 -14.13 1.80
C ILE A 9 -4.13 -13.81 2.08
N ASP A 10 -4.70 -14.40 3.13
CA ASP A 10 -6.05 -14.08 3.64
C ASP A 10 -6.10 -14.14 5.18
N PRO A 11 -6.71 -13.16 5.89
CA PRO A 11 -7.14 -11.84 5.44
C PRO A 11 -6.01 -10.79 5.57
N HIS A 12 -5.90 -9.87 4.61
CA HIS A 12 -5.00 -8.71 4.69
C HIS A 12 -5.69 -7.42 4.20
N PHE A 13 -5.05 -6.28 4.48
CA PHE A 13 -5.54 -4.95 4.10
C PHE A 13 -4.46 -4.24 3.29
N TRP A 14 -4.87 -3.54 2.25
CA TRP A 14 -4.08 -2.65 1.40
C TRP A 14 -4.84 -1.33 1.21
N VAL A 15 -4.18 -0.33 0.64
CA VAL A 15 -4.82 0.92 0.24
C VAL A 15 -4.63 1.13 -1.26
N GLU A 16 -5.73 1.38 -1.97
CA GLU A 16 -5.70 1.82 -3.36
C GLU A 16 -5.72 3.35 -3.41
N LEU A 17 -4.75 3.93 -4.11
CA LEU A 17 -4.65 5.37 -4.32
C LEU A 17 -5.39 5.76 -5.60
N ALA A 18 -5.87 7.01 -5.68
CA ALA A 18 -6.61 7.52 -6.85
C ALA A 18 -5.81 7.45 -8.17
N CYS A 19 -4.49 7.34 -8.10
CA CYS A 19 -3.60 7.16 -9.26
C CYS A 19 -3.43 5.70 -9.71
N GLY A 20 -4.10 4.74 -9.07
CA GLY A 20 -3.98 3.31 -9.35
C GLY A 20 -2.81 2.61 -8.65
N ALA A 21 -1.99 3.35 -7.89
CA ALA A 21 -0.97 2.76 -7.04
C ALA A 21 -1.58 2.05 -5.84
N VAL A 22 -0.93 0.97 -5.40
CA VAL A 22 -1.28 0.20 -4.21
C VAL A 22 -0.24 0.47 -3.13
N CYS A 23 -0.72 0.67 -1.90
CA CYS A 23 0.10 0.72 -0.70
C CYS A 23 -0.12 -0.53 0.15
N ASP A 24 0.92 -1.36 0.28
CA ASP A 24 0.92 -2.58 1.10
C ASP A 24 2.27 -2.78 1.78
N TYR A 25 2.35 -2.40 3.06
CA TYR A 25 3.54 -2.63 3.90
C TYR A 25 3.59 -4.05 4.49
N ARG A 26 2.52 -4.85 4.41
CA ARG A 26 2.44 -6.15 5.08
C ARG A 26 2.65 -7.33 4.14
N ALA A 27 2.58 -7.17 2.83
CA ALA A 27 2.81 -8.24 1.85
C ALA A 27 4.07 -9.08 2.17
N ARG A 28 5.21 -8.41 2.42
CA ARG A 28 6.49 -9.08 2.78
C ARG A 28 6.51 -9.73 4.16
N MET A 29 5.67 -9.30 5.09
CA MET A 29 5.53 -9.97 6.39
C MET A 29 4.90 -11.36 6.22
N TRP A 30 4.02 -11.53 5.22
CA TRP A 30 3.31 -12.78 4.98
C TRP A 30 3.99 -13.69 3.95
N LEU A 31 4.49 -13.11 2.85
CA LEU A 31 5.08 -13.86 1.73
C LEU A 31 6.61 -13.92 1.75
N GLY A 32 7.23 -13.30 2.77
CA GLY A 32 8.67 -13.22 2.93
C GLY A 32 9.30 -12.05 2.17
N ASN A 33 10.60 -11.84 2.42
CA ASN A 33 11.36 -10.71 1.90
C ASN A 33 12.03 -11.04 0.56
N ILE A 34 11.26 -11.50 -0.42
CA ILE A 34 11.74 -11.75 -1.79
C ILE A 34 11.50 -10.52 -2.68
N PRO A 35 12.42 -10.16 -3.60
CA PRO A 35 12.28 -8.96 -4.44
C PRO A 35 11.00 -8.90 -5.27
N ALA A 36 10.46 -10.06 -5.66
CA ALA A 36 9.23 -10.18 -6.43
C ALA A 36 7.96 -9.87 -5.62
N VAL A 37 8.03 -9.84 -4.28
CA VAL A 37 6.89 -9.43 -3.45
C VAL A 37 6.92 -7.91 -3.30
N PRO A 38 5.93 -7.19 -3.84
CA PRO A 38 5.89 -5.74 -3.77
C PRO A 38 5.70 -5.28 -2.32
N HIS A 39 6.16 -4.05 -2.01
CA HIS A 39 6.15 -3.51 -0.66
C HIS A 39 6.16 -1.98 -0.66
N GLY A 40 5.44 -1.39 0.28
CA GLY A 40 5.26 0.06 0.34
C GLY A 40 4.28 0.51 -0.73
N VAL A 41 4.59 1.59 -1.44
CA VAL A 41 3.75 2.12 -2.52
C VAL A 41 4.30 1.71 -3.88
N PHE A 42 3.49 1.05 -4.70
CA PHE A 42 3.89 0.54 -6.02
C PHE A 42 2.73 0.54 -7.01
N LEU A 43 3.02 0.49 -8.31
CA LEU A 43 2.02 0.21 -9.34
C LEU A 43 1.91 -1.31 -9.50
N PRO A 44 0.74 -1.92 -9.29
CA PRO A 44 0.58 -3.35 -9.50
C PRO A 44 0.73 -3.70 -10.99
N ASP A 45 1.28 -4.87 -11.26
CA ASP A 45 1.34 -5.48 -12.60
C ASP A 45 0.68 -6.87 -12.57
N ASP A 46 0.74 -7.60 -13.69
CA ASP A 46 0.12 -8.92 -13.84
C ASP A 46 0.66 -9.98 -12.86
N THR A 47 1.75 -9.70 -12.14
CA THR A 47 2.33 -10.62 -11.14
C THR A 47 1.70 -10.48 -9.75
N CYS A 48 0.86 -9.46 -9.53
CA CYS A 48 0.21 -9.19 -8.25
C CYS A 48 -1.29 -8.96 -8.44
N GLN A 49 -2.12 -9.76 -7.78
CA GLN A 49 -3.58 -9.67 -7.87
C GLN A 49 -4.19 -9.45 -6.49
N TYR A 50 -4.99 -8.39 -6.38
CA TYR A 50 -5.77 -8.07 -5.19
C TYR A 50 -7.23 -8.43 -5.42
N SER A 51 -7.86 -9.01 -4.41
CA SER A 51 -9.28 -9.39 -4.44
C SER A 51 -9.99 -8.82 -3.23
N MET A 52 -10.77 -7.76 -3.44
CA MET A 52 -11.54 -7.10 -2.38
C MET A 52 -12.63 -8.02 -1.83
N ARG A 53 -12.62 -8.23 -0.51
CA ARG A 53 -13.71 -8.89 0.23
C ARG A 53 -14.54 -7.93 1.10
N GLY A 54 -14.07 -6.70 1.25
CA GLY A 54 -14.73 -5.63 1.98
C GLY A 54 -13.90 -4.35 1.90
N GLN A 55 -14.55 -3.22 2.17
CA GLN A 55 -13.94 -1.90 2.18
C GLN A 55 -14.19 -1.25 3.54
N ILE A 56 -13.17 -0.59 4.08
CA ILE A 56 -13.29 0.24 5.27
C ILE A 56 -13.23 1.69 4.79
N ASP A 57 -14.34 2.39 4.87
CA ASP A 57 -14.38 3.83 4.62
C ASP A 57 -13.83 4.55 5.84
N GLY A 58 -12.55 4.92 5.78
CA GLY A 58 -11.89 5.72 6.80
C GLY A 58 -11.95 7.20 6.46
N THR A 59 -12.61 8.01 7.28
CA THR A 59 -12.29 9.44 7.30
C THR A 59 -11.02 9.60 8.13
N LEU A 60 -9.89 9.89 7.48
CA LEU A 60 -8.68 10.32 8.17
C LEU A 60 -8.97 11.66 8.84
N GLN A 61 -9.03 11.68 10.17
CA GLN A 61 -9.19 12.91 10.93
C GLN A 61 -7.86 13.66 10.96
N PRO A 62 -7.77 14.90 10.44
CA PRO A 62 -6.53 15.68 10.46
C PRO A 62 -5.90 15.81 11.86
N ALA A 63 -6.74 15.87 12.90
CA ALA A 63 -6.30 15.92 14.29
C ALA A 63 -5.54 14.65 14.72
N VAL A 64 -5.92 13.46 14.24
CA VAL A 64 -5.20 12.21 14.53
C VAL A 64 -3.84 12.22 13.85
N PHE A 65 -3.78 12.65 12.58
CA PHE A 65 -2.51 12.79 11.87
C PHE A 65 -1.56 13.76 12.59
N HIS A 66 -2.06 14.93 12.98
CA HIS A 66 -1.30 15.92 13.73
C HIS A 66 -0.83 15.37 15.09
N ALA A 67 -1.71 14.70 15.85
CA ALA A 67 -1.36 14.13 17.14
C ALA A 67 -0.24 13.07 17.04
N LEU A 68 -0.17 12.33 15.93
CA LEU A 68 0.84 11.29 15.71
C LEU A 68 2.16 11.81 15.12
N THR A 69 2.12 12.88 14.34
CA THR A 69 3.27 13.34 13.53
C THR A 69 3.79 14.73 13.91
N GLY A 70 2.99 15.54 14.61
CA GLY A 70 3.24 16.96 14.83
C GLY A 70 3.09 17.83 13.58
N MET A 71 2.62 17.27 12.46
CA MET A 71 2.46 17.97 11.18
C MET A 71 0.98 18.19 10.84
N GLU A 72 0.69 19.31 10.20
CA GLU A 72 -0.61 19.49 9.55
C GLU A 72 -0.74 18.55 8.36
N LEU A 73 -1.89 17.88 8.20
CA LEU A 73 -2.10 16.97 7.07
C LEU A 73 -1.94 17.70 5.73
N ALA A 74 -2.37 18.96 5.65
CA ALA A 74 -2.27 19.78 4.45
C ALA A 74 -0.83 20.21 4.09
N SER A 75 0.13 20.13 5.03
CA SER A 75 1.54 20.40 4.74
C SER A 75 2.30 19.14 4.32
N TYR A 76 1.68 17.96 4.42
CA TYR A 76 2.29 16.73 3.94
C TYR A 76 2.33 16.72 2.41
N PRO A 77 3.47 16.38 1.79
CA PRO A 77 3.60 16.40 0.33
C PRO A 77 2.60 15.44 -0.32
N ALA A 78 2.02 15.88 -1.43
CA ALA A 78 1.19 15.01 -2.25
C ALA A 78 2.04 13.85 -2.80
N TYR A 79 1.48 12.65 -2.79
CA TYR A 79 2.14 11.50 -3.40
C TYR A 79 2.30 11.72 -4.91
N VAL A 80 3.52 11.52 -5.41
CA VAL A 80 3.83 11.53 -6.85
C VAL A 80 4.10 10.08 -7.28
N PRO A 81 3.30 9.52 -8.20
CA PRO A 81 3.50 8.16 -8.69
C PRO A 81 4.92 7.92 -9.19
N GLY A 82 5.51 6.79 -8.78
CA GLY A 82 6.86 6.40 -9.19
C GLY A 82 8.01 7.12 -8.47
N HIS A 83 7.72 8.09 -7.60
CA HIS A 83 8.70 8.62 -6.67
C HIS A 83 8.68 7.76 -5.40
N PRO A 84 9.79 7.09 -5.01
CA PRO A 84 9.85 6.45 -3.71
C PRO A 84 9.63 7.52 -2.62
N MET A 85 8.74 7.24 -1.68
CA MET A 85 8.64 8.04 -0.46
C MET A 85 9.87 7.68 0.37
N GLU A 86 10.78 8.63 0.59
CA GLU A 86 11.89 8.39 1.51
C GLU A 86 11.34 8.11 2.93
N PRO A 87 11.98 7.20 3.68
CA PRO A 87 11.53 6.82 5.02
C PRO A 87 11.60 7.96 6.05
#